data_AF-A0A6P7G4I7-F1
#
_entry.id   AF-A0A6P7G4I7-F1
#
_cell.length_a   1.000
_cell.length_b   1.000
_cell.length_c   1.000
_cell.angle_alpha   90.00
_cell.angle_beta   90.00
_cell.angle_gamma   90.00
#
_symmetry.space_group_name_H-M   'P 1'
#
loop_
_entity.id
_entity.type
_entity.pdbx_description
1 polymer ?
#
loop_
_entity_poly.entity_id
_entity_poly.type
_entity_poly.pdbx_seq_one_letter_code
_entity_poly.pdbx_strand_id
1 'polypeptide(L)'
;MKIAILVSALVALAVATPLEQSPEIKFIEKGISGEGTTTRYWDCCKPSCSWRGNVHTPSGVPVASCDRSGVNRVDANAKSGKLNLTVPIVVTNTGSDLSHNHFDIALPGGGVGIFTQGCHDQWNAPWNGWGDQYGGVHNRGECATLPQALQSGCYFRFDFYQNANNPRMHFDQVQCPAEIVARSGCSL
;
A
#
# COMPACT_ATOMS: atom_id res chain seq x y z
N MET A 1 -43.80 -27.92 -47.82
CA MET A 1 -43.30 -26.80 -46.99
C MET A 1 -42.56 -27.36 -45.80
N LYS A 2 -41.23 -27.31 -45.78
CA LYS A 2 -40.40 -27.73 -44.63
C LYS A 2 -40.14 -26.49 -43.78
N ILE A 3 -40.69 -26.47 -42.56
CA ILE A 3 -40.42 -25.43 -41.56
C ILE A 3 -39.08 -25.80 -40.90
N ALA A 4 -38.03 -25.01 -41.18
CA ALA A 4 -36.75 -25.15 -40.51
C ALA A 4 -36.79 -24.37 -39.19
N ILE A 5 -36.79 -25.08 -38.06
CA ILE A 5 -36.66 -24.50 -36.73
C ILE A 5 -35.17 -24.22 -36.51
N LEU A 6 -34.79 -22.95 -36.58
CA LEU A 6 -33.48 -22.46 -36.17
C LEU A 6 -33.39 -22.51 -34.64
N VAL A 7 -32.76 -23.55 -34.09
CA VAL A 7 -32.35 -23.59 -32.69
C VAL A 7 -31.04 -22.80 -32.58
N SER A 8 -31.14 -21.54 -32.20
CA SER A 8 -30.01 -20.70 -31.84
C SER A 8 -29.42 -21.19 -30.52
N ALA A 9 -28.36 -22.00 -30.60
CA ALA A 9 -27.54 -22.35 -29.44
C ALA A 9 -26.77 -21.11 -28.98
N LEU A 10 -27.28 -20.44 -27.93
CA LEU A 10 -26.51 -19.46 -27.17
C LEU A 10 -25.44 -20.23 -26.36
N VAL A 11 -24.25 -20.38 -26.92
CA VAL A 11 -23.08 -20.80 -26.14
C VAL A 11 -22.68 -19.60 -25.29
N ALA A 12 -23.11 -19.57 -24.04
CA ALA A 12 -22.58 -18.65 -23.06
C ALA A 12 -21.10 -19.01 -22.82
N LEU A 13 -20.18 -18.26 -23.43
CA LEU A 13 -18.78 -18.27 -23.03
C LEU A 13 -18.72 -17.75 -21.59
N ALA A 14 -18.70 -18.66 -20.62
CA ALA A 14 -18.28 -18.33 -19.27
C ALA A 14 -16.79 -17.98 -19.36
N VAL A 15 -16.48 -16.68 -19.41
CA VAL A 15 -15.11 -16.18 -19.23
C VAL A 15 -14.76 -16.48 -17.77
N ALA A 16 -14.04 -17.58 -17.55
CA ALA A 16 -13.43 -17.86 -16.25
C ALA A 16 -12.43 -16.74 -15.97
N THR A 17 -12.81 -15.80 -15.10
CA THR A 17 -11.86 -14.87 -14.51
C THR A 17 -10.84 -15.71 -13.72
N PRO A 18 -9.53 -15.55 -13.94
CA PRO A 18 -8.55 -16.23 -13.11
C PRO A 18 -8.82 -15.86 -11.65
N LEU A 19 -8.92 -16.86 -10.78
CA LEU A 19 -8.82 -16.62 -9.34
C LEU A 19 -7.41 -16.03 -9.12
N GLU A 20 -7.29 -14.74 -8.83
CA GLU A 20 -6.02 -14.18 -8.35
C GLU A 20 -5.65 -14.94 -7.08
N GLN A 21 -4.67 -15.82 -7.20
CA GLN A 21 -4.15 -16.58 -6.08
C GLN A 21 -3.32 -15.64 -5.20
N SER A 22 -3.69 -15.51 -3.93
CA SER A 22 -2.92 -14.71 -2.97
C SER A 22 -1.46 -15.17 -2.96
N PRO A 23 -0.48 -14.25 -2.93
CA PRO A 23 0.93 -14.61 -2.97
C PRO A 23 1.32 -15.46 -1.75
N GLU A 24 2.13 -16.49 -1.99
CA GLU A 24 2.68 -17.34 -0.92
C GLU A 24 3.71 -16.54 -0.10
N ILE A 25 3.52 -16.49 1.22
CA ILE A 25 4.45 -15.83 2.14
C ILE A 25 5.55 -16.81 2.56
N LYS A 26 6.81 -16.49 2.21
CA LYS A 26 7.98 -17.30 2.55
C LYS A 26 8.78 -16.64 3.66
N PHE A 27 8.83 -17.26 4.83
CA PHE A 27 9.61 -16.76 5.97
C PHE A 27 11.12 -16.86 5.70
N ILE A 28 11.87 -15.86 6.18
CA ILE A 28 13.34 -15.92 6.16
C ILE A 28 13.81 -16.72 7.36
N GLU A 29 14.64 -17.74 7.12
CA GLU A 29 15.25 -18.52 8.20
C GLU A 29 16.13 -17.60 9.06
N LYS A 30 15.88 -17.58 10.39
CA LYS A 30 16.51 -16.64 11.34
C LYS A 30 16.24 -15.16 11.00
N GLY A 31 15.15 -14.88 10.29
CA GLY A 31 14.66 -13.52 10.06
C GLY A 31 14.25 -12.83 11.37
N ILE A 32 14.17 -11.51 11.32
CA ILE A 32 13.74 -10.70 12.47
C ILE A 32 12.24 -10.91 12.71
N SER A 33 11.84 -11.13 13.96
CA SER A 33 10.43 -11.23 14.35
C SER A 33 10.18 -10.61 15.73
N GLY A 34 8.92 -10.30 16.04
CA GLY A 34 8.54 -9.82 17.36
C GLY A 34 7.26 -9.01 17.39
N GLU A 35 7.03 -8.33 18.51
CA GLU A 35 5.93 -7.38 18.66
C GLU A 35 6.35 -6.00 18.17
N GLY A 36 5.39 -5.29 17.59
CA GLY A 36 5.55 -3.94 17.10
C GLY A 36 4.31 -3.07 17.32
N THR A 37 4.54 -1.77 17.26
CA THR A 37 3.50 -0.74 17.27
C THR A 37 3.44 -0.11 15.89
N THR A 38 2.25 0.39 15.53
CA THR A 38 2.06 1.01 14.21
C THR A 38 1.53 2.42 14.35
N THR A 39 1.90 3.30 13.42
CA THR A 39 1.09 4.48 13.10
C THR A 39 0.77 4.51 11.61
N ARG A 40 0.26 5.64 11.12
CA ARG A 40 -0.11 5.86 9.73
C ARG A 40 0.38 7.22 9.29
N TYR A 41 0.87 7.33 8.07
CA TYR A 41 1.32 8.60 7.50
C TYR A 41 1.26 8.60 5.97
N TRP A 42 1.28 9.80 5.39
CA TRP A 42 1.58 10.03 3.98
C TRP A 42 2.00 11.50 3.80
N ASP A 43 3.30 11.75 3.70
CA ASP A 43 3.90 13.08 3.59
C ASP A 43 4.32 13.45 2.16
N CYS A 44 4.17 12.51 1.22
CA CYS A 44 4.59 12.60 -0.17
C CYS A 44 6.11 12.78 -0.37
N CYS A 45 6.92 12.57 0.67
CA CYS A 45 8.36 12.70 0.59
C CYS A 45 9.00 11.51 -0.13
N LYS A 46 10.16 11.76 -0.74
CA LYS A 46 11.00 10.68 -1.27
C LYS A 46 11.46 9.80 -0.10
N PRO A 47 11.21 8.48 -0.14
CA PRO A 47 11.49 7.62 1.00
C PRO A 47 13.01 7.39 1.19
N SER A 48 13.46 7.14 2.42
CA SER A 48 14.90 7.07 2.75
C SER A 48 15.65 5.95 2.01
N CYS A 49 15.00 4.84 1.68
CA CYS A 49 15.59 3.74 0.90
C CYS A 49 15.65 4.03 -0.62
N SER A 50 15.18 5.19 -1.09
CA SER A 50 15.38 5.66 -2.47
C SER A 50 16.72 6.38 -2.65
N TRP A 51 17.51 6.55 -1.60
CA TRP A 51 18.87 7.09 -1.67
C TRP A 51 19.88 5.94 -1.73
N ARG A 52 20.71 5.89 -2.78
CA ARG A 52 21.67 4.80 -3.00
C ARG A 52 22.56 4.51 -1.79
N GLY A 53 23.00 5.55 -1.07
CA GLY A 53 23.84 5.41 0.12
C GLY A 53 23.17 4.71 1.31
N ASN A 54 21.85 4.55 1.28
CA ASN A 54 21.08 3.90 2.34
C ASN A 54 20.67 2.45 1.99
N VAL A 55 21.01 1.99 0.78
CA VAL A 55 20.61 0.67 0.27
C VAL A 55 21.73 -0.32 0.53
N HIS A 56 21.44 -1.29 1.40
CA HIS A 56 22.38 -2.36 1.78
C HIS A 56 21.83 -3.73 1.35
N THR A 57 21.16 -3.77 0.19
CA THR A 57 20.56 -4.97 -0.39
C THR A 57 21.55 -5.64 -1.37
N PRO A 58 21.50 -6.96 -1.58
CA PRO A 58 22.35 -7.64 -2.56
C PRO A 58 22.23 -7.06 -3.98
N SER A 59 21.03 -6.57 -4.35
CA SER A 59 20.80 -5.95 -5.65
C SER A 59 21.38 -4.53 -5.76
N GLY A 60 21.55 -3.83 -4.64
CA GLY A 60 21.97 -2.42 -4.60
C GLY A 60 20.99 -1.45 -5.27
N VAL A 61 19.78 -1.91 -5.63
CA VAL A 61 18.77 -1.11 -6.32
C VAL A 61 17.94 -0.34 -5.28
N PRO A 62 17.92 1.00 -5.31
CA PRO A 62 17.09 1.80 -4.40
C PRO A 62 15.61 1.64 -4.70
N VAL A 63 14.78 1.88 -3.68
CA VAL A 63 13.32 1.99 -3.86
C VAL A 63 13.01 3.06 -4.91
N ALA A 64 12.14 2.73 -5.85
CA ALA A 64 11.67 3.64 -6.88
C ALA A 64 10.97 4.85 -6.24
N SER A 65 11.32 6.04 -6.71
CA SER A 65 10.62 7.28 -6.39
C SER A 65 9.89 7.78 -7.62
N CYS A 66 8.68 8.30 -7.45
CA CYS A 66 7.92 8.89 -8.56
C CYS A 66 8.32 10.35 -8.78
N ASP A 67 8.11 10.84 -10.00
CA ASP A 67 8.08 12.27 -10.26
C ASP A 67 6.82 12.91 -9.65
N ARG A 68 6.64 14.23 -9.84
CA ARG A 68 5.53 15.00 -9.26
C ARG A 68 4.15 14.42 -9.62
N SER A 69 4.01 13.75 -10.76
CA SER A 69 2.75 13.15 -11.22
C SER A 69 2.36 11.86 -10.48
N GLY A 70 3.26 11.29 -9.68
CA GLY A 70 2.95 10.22 -8.72
C GLY A 70 2.55 8.88 -9.33
N VAL A 71 2.90 8.59 -10.59
CA VAL A 71 2.50 7.34 -11.25
C VAL A 71 3.52 6.21 -11.09
N ASN A 72 3.10 5.15 -10.37
CA ASN A 72 3.04 3.78 -10.87
C ASN A 72 1.84 3.05 -10.23
N ARG A 73 0.94 2.54 -11.08
CA ARG A 73 -0.48 2.22 -10.82
C ARG A 73 -0.69 1.11 -9.78
N VAL A 74 -1.52 1.32 -8.76
CA VAL A 74 -1.99 0.30 -7.79
C VAL A 74 -3.25 -0.39 -8.32
N ASP A 75 -3.32 -1.73 -8.25
CA ASP A 75 -4.58 -2.46 -8.43
C ASP A 75 -5.35 -2.44 -7.10
N ALA A 76 -6.54 -1.85 -7.12
CA ALA A 76 -7.39 -1.64 -5.97
C ALA A 76 -8.34 -2.82 -5.68
N ASN A 77 -8.22 -3.95 -6.39
CA ASN A 77 -9.22 -5.01 -6.39
C ASN A 77 -8.86 -6.29 -5.61
N ALA A 78 -7.79 -6.30 -4.81
CA ALA A 78 -7.48 -7.45 -3.96
C ALA A 78 -8.60 -7.69 -2.92
N LYS A 79 -9.30 -8.83 -3.03
CA LYS A 79 -10.46 -9.18 -2.19
C LYS A 79 -10.09 -9.81 -0.84
N SER A 80 -11.07 -9.69 0.07
CA SER A 80 -11.06 -9.81 1.54
C SER A 80 -10.91 -11.21 2.14
N GLY A 81 -10.28 -11.26 3.32
CA GLY A 81 -10.56 -12.22 4.39
C GLY A 81 -10.26 -11.60 5.77
N LYS A 82 -11.26 -11.51 6.66
CA LYS A 82 -11.05 -11.13 8.08
C LYS A 82 -10.89 -12.38 8.95
N LEU A 83 -9.74 -12.49 9.61
CA LEU A 83 -9.48 -12.63 11.05
C LEU A 83 -8.03 -13.16 11.12
N ASN A 84 -7.09 -12.34 11.62
CA ASN A 84 -5.63 -12.40 11.37
C ASN A 84 -5.22 -11.78 10.02
N LEU A 85 -5.18 -10.45 9.98
CA LEU A 85 -4.69 -9.68 8.83
C LEU A 85 -3.16 -9.81 8.73
N THR A 86 -2.67 -10.70 7.88
CA THR A 86 -1.25 -10.71 7.48
C THR A 86 -1.10 -9.83 6.25
N VAL A 87 -0.44 -8.68 6.40
CA VAL A 87 -0.14 -7.76 5.29
C VAL A 87 1.37 -7.77 5.09
N PRO A 88 1.89 -8.37 4.00
CA PRO A 88 3.29 -8.21 3.67
C PRO A 88 3.57 -6.73 3.36
N ILE A 89 4.53 -6.16 4.07
CA ILE A 89 4.97 -4.77 3.88
C ILE A 89 6.43 -4.75 3.45
N VAL A 90 6.80 -3.76 2.65
CA VAL A 90 8.19 -3.43 2.37
C VAL A 90 8.57 -2.19 3.15
N VAL A 91 9.67 -2.27 3.90
CA VAL A 91 10.23 -1.11 4.58
C VAL A 91 10.96 -0.25 3.55
N THR A 92 10.39 0.91 3.23
CA THR A 92 10.96 1.85 2.26
C THR A 92 11.53 3.11 2.89
N ASN A 93 11.16 3.40 4.14
CA ASN A 93 11.54 4.61 4.85
C ASN A 93 11.89 4.30 6.30
N THR A 94 12.65 5.20 6.93
CA THR A 94 12.96 5.15 8.37
C THR A 94 12.24 6.31 9.06
N GLY A 95 11.42 6.01 10.06
CA GLY A 95 10.76 7.00 10.91
C GLY A 95 11.62 7.41 12.11
N SER A 96 11.19 8.42 12.85
CA SER A 96 11.80 8.80 14.13
C SER A 96 11.41 7.81 15.25
N ASP A 97 12.30 7.62 16.23
CA ASP A 97 12.14 6.68 17.34
C ASP A 97 10.94 7.00 18.25
N LEU A 98 9.75 6.54 17.88
CA LEU A 98 8.55 6.59 18.73
C LEU A 98 8.46 5.39 19.68
N SER A 99 9.12 4.28 19.34
CA SER A 99 9.38 3.11 20.20
C SER A 99 10.24 2.08 19.47
N HIS A 100 10.70 1.04 20.18
CA HIS A 100 11.31 -0.14 19.57
C HIS A 100 10.29 -0.87 18.67
N ASN A 101 10.72 -1.34 17.49
CA ASN A 101 9.87 -2.03 16.50
C ASN A 101 8.62 -1.24 16.09
N HIS A 102 8.79 0.04 15.76
CA HIS A 102 7.73 0.91 15.30
C HIS A 102 7.62 0.94 13.77
N PHE A 103 6.40 0.79 13.25
CA PHE A 103 6.13 0.77 11.81
C PHE A 103 5.13 1.85 11.42
N ASP A 104 5.59 2.83 10.65
CA ASP A 104 4.72 3.84 10.04
C ASP A 104 4.14 3.30 8.74
N ILE A 105 2.87 2.90 8.77
CA ILE A 105 2.20 2.35 7.60
C ILE A 105 1.85 3.49 6.65
N ALA A 106 2.40 3.44 5.43
CA ALA A 106 2.12 4.43 4.39
C ALA A 106 0.67 4.28 3.89
N LEU A 107 -0.20 5.18 4.36
CA LEU A 107 -1.62 5.23 4.00
C LEU A 107 -1.97 6.65 3.55
N PRO A 108 -2.27 6.88 2.25
CA PRO A 108 -2.69 8.20 1.80
C PRO A 108 -3.84 8.77 2.62
N GLY A 109 -3.69 10.03 3.05
CA GLY A 109 -4.61 10.65 3.99
C GLY A 109 -4.42 10.21 5.45
N GLY A 110 -3.29 9.58 5.79
CA GLY A 110 -2.91 9.22 7.17
C GLY A 110 -2.31 10.38 7.99
N GLY A 111 -2.08 11.53 7.37
CA GLY A 111 -1.43 12.70 7.96
C GLY A 111 -0.01 12.87 7.43
N VAL A 112 0.41 14.12 7.21
CA VAL A 112 1.75 14.47 6.69
C VAL A 112 2.83 14.45 7.77
N GLY A 113 2.44 14.47 9.04
CA GLY A 113 3.36 14.48 10.17
C GLY A 113 4.29 15.69 10.16
N ILE A 114 5.57 15.46 10.45
CA ILE A 114 6.59 16.53 10.59
C ILE A 114 6.93 17.18 9.24
N PHE A 115 6.93 16.40 8.16
CA PHE A 115 7.31 16.88 6.82
C PHE A 115 6.10 17.37 6.03
N THR A 116 5.66 18.58 6.33
CA THR A 116 4.47 19.20 5.74
C THR A 116 4.63 19.61 4.27
N GLN A 117 5.88 19.79 3.82
CA GLN A 117 6.16 20.38 2.51
C GLN A 117 5.94 19.40 1.34
N GLY A 118 6.13 18.10 1.52
CA GLY A 118 6.12 17.14 0.41
C GLY A 118 4.79 17.12 -0.35
N CYS A 119 3.66 16.94 0.34
CA CYS A 119 2.35 16.92 -0.30
C CYS A 119 1.89 18.31 -0.77
N HIS A 120 2.32 19.38 -0.10
CA HIS A 120 2.08 20.74 -0.55
C HIS A 120 2.75 20.98 -1.91
N ASP A 121 4.04 20.69 -2.00
CA ASP A 121 4.80 20.88 -3.23
C ASP A 121 4.34 19.92 -4.32
N GLN A 122 4.01 18.66 -4.01
CA GLN A 122 3.62 17.70 -5.03
C GLN A 122 2.21 17.97 -5.58
N TRP A 123 1.24 18.11 -4.67
CA TRP A 123 -0.20 18.06 -4.99
C TRP A 123 -0.96 19.35 -4.63
N ASN A 124 -0.26 20.41 -4.22
CA ASN A 124 -0.87 21.64 -3.70
C ASN A 124 -1.83 21.36 -2.52
N ALA A 125 -1.50 20.35 -1.70
CA ALA A 125 -2.25 20.06 -0.48
C ALA A 125 -2.12 21.22 0.53
N PRO A 126 -3.07 21.36 1.48
CA PRO A 126 -2.86 22.24 2.63
C PRO A 126 -1.57 21.89 3.39
N TRP A 127 -1.00 22.84 4.13
CA TRP A 127 0.22 22.61 4.91
C TRP A 127 0.06 21.51 5.99
N ASN A 128 -1.15 21.31 6.50
CA ASN A 128 -1.48 20.20 7.40
C ASN A 128 -1.84 18.89 6.66
N GLY A 129 -1.75 18.86 5.33
CA GLY A 129 -2.21 17.74 4.51
C GLY A 129 -3.73 17.69 4.37
N TRP A 130 -4.25 16.51 4.01
CA TRP A 130 -5.69 16.25 3.96
C TRP A 130 -6.17 15.77 5.34
N GLY A 131 -6.92 16.63 6.04
CA GLY A 131 -7.39 16.39 7.41
C GLY A 131 -6.41 16.92 8.47
N ASP A 132 -6.23 16.18 9.55
CA ASP A 132 -5.31 16.55 10.62
C ASP A 132 -3.84 16.28 10.23
N GLN A 133 -2.92 17.13 10.71
CA GLN A 133 -1.48 16.96 10.45
C GLN A 133 -0.99 15.56 10.87
N TYR A 134 -1.49 15.05 11.99
CA TYR A 134 -1.27 13.70 12.47
C TYR A 134 -2.61 12.95 12.52
N GLY A 135 -2.72 11.87 11.75
CA GLY A 135 -3.96 11.08 11.66
C GLY A 135 -4.77 11.32 10.39
N GLY A 136 -4.60 12.49 9.75
CA GLY A 136 -5.12 12.81 8.43
C GLY A 136 -6.64 12.85 8.36
N VAL A 137 -7.22 12.29 7.29
CA VAL A 137 -8.66 12.32 7.04
C VAL A 137 -9.44 11.53 8.10
N HIS A 138 -10.66 11.97 8.38
CA HIS A 138 -11.48 11.46 9.49
C HIS A 138 -12.40 10.32 9.07
N ASN A 139 -12.84 10.33 7.83
CA ASN A 139 -13.80 9.36 7.30
C ASN A 139 -13.52 9.01 5.85
N ARG A 140 -14.10 7.90 5.42
CA ARG A 140 -13.96 7.37 4.06
C ARG A 140 -14.38 8.38 2.97
N GLY A 141 -15.36 9.24 3.23
CA GLY A 141 -15.85 10.23 2.27
C GLY A 141 -14.79 11.27 1.89
N GLU A 142 -13.96 11.66 2.86
CA GLU A 142 -12.87 12.61 2.66
C GLU A 142 -11.78 12.09 1.69
N CYS A 143 -11.70 10.78 1.43
CA CYS A 143 -10.79 10.24 0.43
C CYS A 143 -11.02 10.82 -0.98
N ALA A 144 -12.24 11.27 -1.29
CA ALA A 144 -12.53 11.90 -2.58
C ALA A 144 -11.84 13.28 -2.76
N THR A 145 -11.35 13.88 -1.67
CA THR A 145 -10.61 15.16 -1.71
C THR A 145 -9.13 14.98 -2.06
N LEU A 146 -8.63 13.75 -2.00
CA LEU A 146 -7.25 13.44 -2.37
C LEU A 146 -7.11 13.33 -3.91
N PRO A 147 -5.91 13.57 -4.46
CA PRO A 147 -5.61 13.29 -5.86
C PRO A 147 -5.99 11.87 -6.25
N GLN A 148 -6.51 11.69 -7.47
CA GLN A 148 -7.02 10.40 -7.95
C GLN A 148 -6.04 9.24 -7.76
N ALA A 149 -4.74 9.49 -7.97
CA ALA A 149 -3.68 8.50 -7.79
C ALA A 149 -3.57 7.95 -6.34
N LEU A 150 -4.05 8.71 -5.35
CA LEU A 150 -3.95 8.38 -3.92
C LEU A 150 -5.25 7.81 -3.34
N GLN A 151 -6.36 7.93 -4.06
CA GLN A 151 -7.68 7.60 -3.50
C GLN A 151 -7.82 6.11 -3.17
N SER A 152 -7.29 5.20 -4.00
CA SER A 152 -7.36 3.76 -3.73
C SER A 152 -6.67 3.37 -2.42
N GLY A 153 -5.49 3.92 -2.16
CA GLY A 153 -4.77 3.72 -0.88
C GLY A 153 -5.50 4.36 0.31
N CYS A 154 -6.15 5.51 0.11
CA CYS A 154 -7.00 6.11 1.14
C CYS A 154 -8.21 5.23 1.46
N TYR A 155 -8.91 4.71 0.44
CA TYR A 155 -10.05 3.81 0.66
C TYR A 155 -9.63 2.51 1.34
N PHE A 156 -8.45 1.96 1.01
CA PHE A 156 -7.90 0.79 1.69
C PHE A 156 -7.84 0.96 3.22
N ARG A 157 -7.48 2.16 3.72
CA ARG A 157 -7.47 2.48 5.15
C ARG A 157 -8.83 2.21 5.80
N PHE A 158 -9.93 2.56 5.15
CA PHE A 158 -11.27 2.43 5.71
C PHE A 158 -11.91 1.07 5.42
N ASP A 159 -11.66 0.51 4.23
CA ASP A 159 -12.37 -0.69 3.75
C ASP A 159 -11.72 -1.98 4.24
N PHE A 160 -10.41 -2.11 4.05
CA PHE A 160 -9.66 -3.31 4.43
C PHE A 160 -9.04 -3.17 5.82
N TYR A 161 -8.33 -2.07 6.06
CA TYR A 161 -7.67 -1.79 7.33
C TYR A 161 -8.65 -1.34 8.43
N GLN A 162 -9.94 -1.15 8.09
CA GLN A 162 -11.04 -0.87 9.01
C GLN A 162 -10.81 0.35 9.91
N ASN A 163 -10.04 1.33 9.41
CA ASN A 163 -9.63 2.52 10.13
C ASN A 163 -9.02 2.20 11.51
N ALA A 164 -8.28 1.09 11.62
CA ALA A 164 -7.64 0.70 12.86
C ALA A 164 -6.70 1.81 13.34
N ASN A 165 -6.87 2.23 14.59
CA ASN A 165 -6.11 3.32 15.16
C ASN A 165 -4.87 2.79 15.88
N ASN A 166 -3.73 2.82 15.18
CA ASN A 166 -2.43 2.43 15.70
C ASN A 166 -2.43 1.04 16.37
N PRO A 167 -2.94 -0.01 15.69
CA PRO A 167 -2.97 -1.35 16.25
C PRO A 167 -1.57 -1.86 16.57
N ARG A 168 -1.45 -2.68 17.61
CA ARG A 168 -0.27 -3.51 17.81
C ARG A 168 -0.27 -4.67 16.82
N MET A 169 0.92 -5.15 16.49
CA MET A 169 1.09 -6.29 15.60
C MET A 169 2.22 -7.20 16.07
N HIS A 170 2.10 -8.46 15.69
CA HIS A 170 3.25 -9.36 15.56
C HIS A 170 3.78 -9.25 14.14
N PHE A 171 5.10 -9.27 13.96
CA PHE A 171 5.72 -9.28 12.64
C PHE A 171 6.77 -10.38 12.53
N ASP A 172 6.90 -10.88 11.30
CA ASP A 172 7.95 -11.81 10.89
C ASP A 172 8.57 -11.29 9.60
N GLN A 173 9.90 -11.37 9.51
CA GLN A 173 10.61 -11.05 8.28
C GLN A 173 10.42 -12.18 7.27
N VAL A 174 9.92 -11.80 6.09
CA VAL A 174 9.61 -12.70 4.99
C VAL A 174 10.35 -12.26 3.74
N GLN A 175 10.54 -13.17 2.79
CA GLN A 175 10.99 -12.84 1.46
C GLN A 175 9.96 -11.91 0.80
N CYS A 176 10.42 -10.82 0.20
CA CYS A 176 9.51 -9.86 -0.44
C CYS A 176 8.72 -10.54 -1.57
N PRO A 177 7.38 -10.53 -1.52
CA PRO A 177 6.55 -11.01 -2.62
C PRO A 177 6.85 -10.26 -3.92
N ALA A 178 6.76 -10.97 -5.05
CA ALA A 178 7.12 -10.44 -6.36
C ALA A 178 6.29 -9.21 -6.75
N GLU A 179 5.03 -9.15 -6.33
CA GLU A 179 4.11 -8.04 -6.57
C GLU A 179 4.57 -6.76 -5.84
N ILE A 180 5.18 -6.91 -4.66
CA ILE A 180 5.71 -5.79 -3.88
C ILE A 180 7.04 -5.33 -4.47
N VAL A 181 7.92 -6.25 -4.86
CA VAL A 181 9.20 -5.94 -5.52
C VAL A 181 8.98 -5.25 -6.85
N ALA A 182 8.05 -5.73 -7.68
CA ALA A 182 7.74 -5.15 -8.98
C ALA A 182 7.27 -3.68 -8.86
N ARG A 183 6.65 -3.32 -7.74
CA ARG A 183 6.17 -1.96 -7.46
C ARG A 183 7.25 -1.07 -6.87
N SER A 184 8.01 -1.60 -5.90
CA SER A 184 9.05 -0.84 -5.21
C SER A 184 10.32 -0.71 -6.04
N GLY A 185 10.56 -1.60 -7.00
CA GLY A 185 11.84 -1.74 -7.71
C GLY A 185 12.99 -2.22 -6.81
N CYS A 186 12.74 -2.47 -5.52
CA CYS A 186 13.73 -2.89 -4.54
C CYS A 186 13.59 -4.38 -4.29
N SER A 187 14.58 -5.15 -4.76
CA SER A 187 14.74 -6.57 -4.46
C SER A 187 15.73 -6.72 -3.31
N LEU A 188 15.28 -7.33 -2.21
CA LEU A 188 16.15 -7.91 -1.18
C LEU A 188 16.74 -9.24 -1.67
#